data_AF-A0A257SG61-F1
#
_entry.id   AF-A0A257SG61-F1
#
_cell.length_a   1.000
_cell.length_b   1.000
_cell.length_c   1.000
_cell.angle_alpha   90.00
_cell.angle_beta   90.00
_cell.angle_gamma   90.00
#
_symmetry.space_group_name_H-M   'P 1'
#
loop_
_entity.id
_entity.type
_entity.pdbx_description
1 polymer ?
#
loop_
_entity_poly.entity_id
_entity_poly.type
_entity_poly.pdbx_seq_one_letter_code
_entity_poly.pdbx_strand_id
1 'polypeptide(L)'
;DAHMMDDLTPREMYKMFQEARADVLLSGGRSQFAALKNKMPWVDINQERHHAYNGYEGMVNLVKQIDLALYNPMWTLLRKPAPWDMREARA
;
A
#
# COMPACT_ATOMS: atom_id res chain seq x y z
N ASP A 1 0.78 20.56 0.40
CA ASP A 1 0.76 20.59 -1.07
C ASP A 1 0.65 19.21 -1.69
N ALA A 2 -0.31 19.05 -2.60
CA ALA A 2 -0.46 17.85 -3.42
C ALA A 2 0.60 17.87 -4.54
N HIS A 3 1.28 16.75 -4.72
CA HIS A 3 2.29 16.60 -5.77
C HIS A 3 1.64 15.88 -6.94
N MET A 4 1.48 16.59 -8.06
CA MET A 4 0.99 16.00 -9.32
C MET A 4 2.20 15.56 -10.15
N MET A 5 2.18 14.33 -10.64
CA MET A 5 3.24 13.76 -11.47
C MET A 5 2.59 13.21 -12.74
N ASP A 6 3.08 13.63 -13.90
CA ASP A 6 2.49 13.29 -15.20
C ASP A 6 2.81 11.85 -15.65
N ASP A 7 4.00 11.38 -15.32
CA ASP A 7 4.39 9.98 -15.48
C ASP A 7 5.09 9.51 -14.21
N LEU A 8 4.72 8.33 -13.74
CA LEU A 8 5.21 7.75 -12.50
C LEU A 8 5.90 6.44 -12.85
N THR A 9 7.20 6.53 -13.16
CA THR A 9 7.95 5.32 -13.51
C THR A 9 8.05 4.39 -12.29
N PRO A 10 8.22 3.06 -12.49
CA PRO A 10 8.37 2.13 -11.36
C PRO A 10 9.51 2.50 -10.39
N ARG A 11 10.57 3.15 -10.89
CA ARG A 11 11.70 3.60 -10.07
C ARG A 11 11.33 4.79 -9.19
N GLU A 12 10.54 5.73 -9.72
CA GLU A 12 10.05 6.88 -8.96
C GLU A 12 9.02 6.46 -7.92
N MET A 13 8.11 5.55 -8.29
CA MET A 13 7.23 4.88 -7.33
C MET A 13 8.01 4.24 -6.18
N TYR A 14 9.06 3.48 -6.51
CA TYR A 14 9.90 2.85 -5.50
C TYR A 14 10.55 3.89 -4.58
N LYS A 15 11.11 4.96 -5.14
CA LYS A 15 11.71 6.05 -4.37
C LYS A 15 10.67 6.71 -3.45
N MET A 16 9.47 7.00 -3.94
CA MET A 16 8.37 7.54 -3.13
C MET A 16 7.96 6.59 -1.99
N PHE A 17 7.96 5.28 -2.22
CA PHE A 17 7.68 4.30 -1.17
C PHE A 17 8.78 4.22 -0.11
N GLN A 18 10.05 4.42 -0.50
CA GLN A 18 11.17 4.43 0.45
C GLN A 18 11.26 5.75 1.22
N GLU A 19 10.92 6.87 0.60
CA GLU A 19 10.87 8.20 1.20
C GLU A 19 9.55 8.49 1.94
N ALA A 20 8.72 7.45 2.12
CA ALA A 20 7.28 7.53 2.38
C ALA A 20 6.86 8.59 3.40
N ARG A 21 6.13 9.58 2.89
CA ARG A 21 5.12 10.37 3.62
C ARG A 21 3.69 9.86 3.42
N ALA A 22 3.51 8.80 2.64
CA ALA A 22 2.21 8.23 2.30
C ALA A 22 2.02 6.88 2.99
N ASP A 23 0.83 6.64 3.54
CA ASP A 23 0.50 5.44 4.31
C ASP A 23 -0.20 4.35 3.47
N VAL A 24 -0.76 4.71 2.33
CA VAL A 24 -1.51 3.81 1.44
C VAL A 24 -1.36 4.21 -0.03
N LEU A 25 -1.27 3.22 -0.92
CA LEU A 25 -1.34 3.41 -2.36
C LEU A 25 -2.75 3.11 -2.89
N LEU A 26 -3.37 4.10 -3.52
CA LEU A 26 -4.60 3.94 -4.28
C LEU A 26 -4.25 3.84 -5.77
N SER A 27 -4.41 2.66 -6.38
CA SER A 27 -4.10 2.46 -7.80
C SER A 27 -4.85 1.27 -8.40
N GLY A 28 -4.62 0.94 -9.67
CA GLY A 28 -5.12 -0.28 -10.30
C GLY A 28 -4.22 -1.50 -10.08
N GLY A 29 -4.66 -2.69 -10.52
CA GLY A 29 -4.02 -3.98 -10.24
C GLY A 29 -2.57 -4.15 -10.75
N ARG A 30 -2.15 -3.40 -11.77
CA ARG A 30 -0.77 -3.47 -12.32
C ARG A 30 0.31 -3.10 -11.30
N SER A 31 -0.01 -2.28 -10.30
CA SER A 31 0.92 -1.81 -9.27
C SER A 31 0.73 -2.47 -7.91
N GLN A 32 -0.22 -3.40 -7.77
CA GLN A 32 -0.50 -4.10 -6.51
C GLN A 32 0.77 -4.74 -5.92
N PHE A 33 1.45 -5.58 -6.70
CA PHE A 33 2.63 -6.29 -6.20
C PHE A 33 3.83 -5.37 -5.96
N ALA A 34 3.93 -4.26 -6.69
CA ALA A 34 4.96 -3.26 -6.43
C ALA A 34 4.77 -2.62 -5.06
N ALA A 35 3.53 -2.28 -4.69
CA ALA A 35 3.20 -1.77 -3.36
C ALA A 35 3.50 -2.81 -2.27
N LEU A 36 2.97 -4.03 -2.43
CA LEU A 36 3.10 -5.08 -1.41
C LEU A 36 4.55 -5.51 -1.15
N LYS A 37 5.39 -5.60 -2.20
CA LYS A 37 6.83 -5.88 -2.04
C LYS A 37 7.57 -4.77 -1.27
N ASN A 38 7.06 -3.54 -1.31
CA ASN A 38 7.57 -2.41 -0.53
C ASN A 38 6.89 -2.28 0.84
N LYS A 39 6.12 -3.29 1.27
CA LYS A 39 5.36 -3.27 2.54
C LYS A 39 4.39 -2.08 2.64
N MET A 40 3.88 -1.62 1.50
CA MET A 40 2.93 -0.52 1.38
C MET A 40 1.51 -1.08 1.27
N PRO A 41 0.57 -0.67 2.14
CA PRO A 41 -0.86 -0.92 1.97
C PRO A 41 -1.36 -0.48 0.60
N TRP A 42 -2.26 -1.26 0.01
CA TRP A 42 -2.78 -1.03 -1.33
C TRP A 42 -4.28 -1.23 -1.39
N VAL A 43 -4.98 -0.34 -2.09
CA VAL A 43 -6.42 -0.43 -2.33
C VAL A 43 -6.69 -0.26 -3.82
N ASP A 44 -7.43 -1.22 -4.38
CA ASP A 44 -7.83 -1.19 -5.79
C ASP A 44 -8.89 -0.12 -6.05
N ILE A 45 -8.59 0.82 -6.95
CA ILE A 45 -9.52 1.85 -7.43
C ILE A 45 -9.88 1.69 -8.90
N ASN A 46 -9.51 0.58 -9.54
CA ASN A 46 -9.81 0.32 -10.95
C ASN A 46 -11.34 0.28 -11.21
N GLN A 47 -11.75 0.43 -12.47
CA GLN A 47 -13.17 0.43 -12.83
C GLN A 47 -13.83 -0.94 -12.70
N GLU A 48 -13.10 -2.02 -13.01
CA GLU A 48 -13.57 -3.42 -12.93
C GLU A 48 -13.38 -4.05 -11.52
N ARG A 49 -13.26 -3.21 -10.49
CA ARG A 49 -13.04 -3.62 -9.10
C ARG A 49 -14.21 -4.41 -8.50
N HIS A 50 -13.90 -5.24 -7.51
CA HIS A 50 -14.89 -6.05 -6.78
C HIS A 50 -15.83 -5.23 -5.88
N HIS A 51 -15.39 -4.07 -5.38
CA HIS A 51 -16.14 -3.25 -4.44
C HIS A 51 -16.63 -1.96 -5.10
N ALA A 52 -17.95 -1.75 -5.09
CA ALA A 52 -18.54 -0.52 -5.60
C ALA A 52 -18.23 0.65 -4.64
N TYR A 53 -17.68 1.74 -5.20
CA TYR A 53 -17.34 2.96 -4.43
C TYR A 53 -18.15 4.19 -4.85
N ASN A 54 -19.11 4.05 -5.76
CA ASN A 54 -19.90 5.18 -6.25
C ASN A 54 -21.05 5.50 -5.27
N GLY A 55 -21.35 6.79 -5.11
CA GLY A 55 -22.40 7.27 -4.22
C GLY A 55 -22.04 7.22 -2.73
N TYR A 56 -23.01 7.59 -1.89
CA TYR A 56 -22.80 7.70 -0.44
C TYR A 56 -22.39 6.37 0.21
N GLU A 57 -23.08 5.27 -0.13
CA GLU A 57 -22.72 3.93 0.36
C GLU A 57 -21.35 3.49 -0.16
N GLY A 58 -21.03 3.85 -1.41
CA GLY A 58 -19.73 3.58 -2.00
C GLY A 58 -18.58 4.27 -1.26
N MET A 59 -18.78 5.50 -0.77
CA MET A 59 -17.78 6.19 0.04
C MET A 59 -17.52 5.44 1.36
N VAL A 60 -18.56 4.94 2.01
CA VAL A 60 -18.43 4.11 3.23
C VAL A 60 -17.63 2.83 2.92
N ASN A 61 -17.91 2.19 1.78
CA ASN A 61 -17.14 1.03 1.34
C ASN A 61 -15.67 1.36 1.07
N LEU A 62 -15.37 2.48 0.40
CA LEU A 62 -13.99 2.90 0.13
C LEU A 62 -13.23 3.09 1.45
N VAL A 63 -13.81 3.82 2.41
CA VAL A 63 -13.19 4.04 3.72
C VAL A 63 -12.96 2.71 4.43
N LYS A 64 -13.92 1.78 4.38
CA LYS A 64 -13.75 0.42 4.94
C LYS A 64 -12.60 -0.35 4.30
N GLN A 65 -12.42 -0.24 2.98
CA GLN A 65 -11.30 -0.90 2.29
C GLN A 65 -9.95 -0.28 2.66
N ILE A 66 -9.90 1.05 2.81
CA ILE A 66 -8.68 1.75 3.29
C ILE A 66 -8.33 1.31 4.72
N ASP A 67 -9.32 1.24 5.62
CA ASP A 67 -9.14 0.79 6.99
C ASP A 67 -8.56 -0.64 7.05
N LEU A 68 -9.16 -1.58 6.31
CA LEU A 68 -8.69 -2.96 6.23
C LEU A 68 -7.26 -3.06 5.66
N ALA A 69 -6.92 -2.24 4.67
CA ALA A 69 -5.59 -2.23 4.07
C ALA A 69 -4.55 -1.69 5.06
N LEU A 70 -4.84 -0.59 5.75
CA LEU A 70 -3.92 0.06 6.69
C LEU A 70 -3.67 -0.77 7.95
N TYR A 71 -4.73 -1.32 8.55
CA TYR A 71 -4.67 -1.97 9.85
C TYR A 71 -4.57 -3.49 9.79
N ASN A 72 -4.20 -4.04 8.63
CA ASN A 72 -3.99 -5.48 8.50
C ASN A 72 -2.88 -5.93 9.48
N PRO A 73 -3.13 -6.91 10.38
CA PRO A 73 -2.17 -7.34 11.39
C PRO A 73 -0.89 -7.95 10.78
N MET A 74 -0.94 -8.35 9.51
CA MET A 74 0.21 -8.85 8.76
C MET A 74 1.35 -7.81 8.67
N TRP A 75 1.06 -6.51 8.69
CA TRP A 75 2.09 -5.47 8.68
C TRP A 75 3.00 -5.51 9.91
N THR A 76 2.43 -5.81 11.08
CA THR A 76 3.19 -5.97 12.32
C THR A 76 4.16 -7.16 12.22
N LEU A 77 3.82 -8.18 11.44
CA LEU A 77 4.70 -9.33 11.21
C LEU A 77 5.79 -8.99 10.18
N LEU A 78 5.44 -8.37 9.04
CA LEU A 78 6.39 -8.04 7.98
C LEU A 78 7.41 -6.95 8.35
N ARG A 79 7.07 -6.07 9.30
CA ARG A 79 7.98 -5.00 9.75
C ARG A 79 8.98 -5.47 10.80
N LYS A 80 8.80 -6.67 11.38
CA LYS A 80 9.79 -7.26 12.28
C LYS A 80 11.02 -7.73 11.48
N PRO A 81 12.22 -7.68 12.08
CA PRO A 81 13.39 -8.32 11.50
C PRO A 81 13.13 -9.81 11.31
N ALA A 82 13.73 -10.42 10.27
CA ALA A 82 13.54 -11.83 10.06
C ALA A 82 14.15 -12.63 11.22
N PRO A 83 13.59 -13.79 11.60
CA PRO A 83 14.09 -14.57 12.75
C PRO A 83 15.56 -14.99 12.64
N TRP A 84 16.10 -15.11 11.42
CA TRP A 84 17.50 -15.44 11.17
C TRP A 84 18.44 -14.23 11.27
N ASP A 85 17.99 -13.02 10.93
CA ASP A 85 18.77 -11.78 11.10
C ASP A 85 19.07 -11.50 12.58
N MET A 86 18.16 -11.94 13.47
CA MET A 86 18.30 -11.79 14.92
C MET A 86 19.33 -12.75 15.54
N ARG A 87 19.75 -13.79 14.81
CA ARG A 87 20.74 -14.77 15.30
C ARG A 87 22.18 -14.28 15.10
N GLU A 88 22.45 -13.55 14.01
CA GLU A 88 23.77 -12.99 13.73
C GLU A 88 24.15 -11.87 14.72
N ALA A 89 23.18 -11.15 15.28
CA ALA A 89 23.42 -10.11 16.30
C ALA A 89 23.79 -10.65 17.70
N ARG A 90 23.76 -11.97 17.92
CA ARG A 90 24.08 -12.63 19.20
C ARG A 90 25.38 -13.44 19.18
N ALA A 91 26.03 -13.55 18.02
CA ALA A 91 27.35 -14.15 17.86
C ALA A 91 28.43 -13.06 17.88
#